data_AF-A0A956W266-F1
#
_entry.id   AF-A0A956W266-F1
#
_cell.length_a   1.000
_cell.length_b   1.000
_cell.length_c   1.000
_cell.angle_alpha   90.00
_cell.angle_beta   90.00
_cell.angle_gamma   90.00
#
_symmetry.space_group_name_H-M   'P 1'
#
loop_
_entity.id
_entity.type
_entity.pdbx_description
1 polymer ?
#
loop_
_entity_poly.entity_id
_entity_poly.type
_entity_poly.pdbx_seq_one_letter_code
_entity_poly.pdbx_strand_id
1 'polypeptide(L)' 'MAAVARSHPFAADEEDPAKLHVVFYAEALSTEAVDAVLARDLSPDRVTVSGREAFIHYPEGAGRSRL' A
#
# COMPACT_ATOMS: atom_id res chain seq x y z
N MET A 1 -14.70 4.20 3.83
CA MET A 1 -13.88 4.17 2.60
C MET A 1 -13.34 5.54 2.21
N ALA A 2 -14.17 6.59 2.06
CA ALA A 2 -13.68 7.92 1.67
C ALA A 2 -12.64 8.56 2.63
N ALA A 3 -12.67 8.23 3.93
CA ALA A 3 -11.64 8.70 4.86
C ALA A 3 -10.26 8.09 4.56
N VAL A 4 -10.20 6.78 4.34
CA VAL A 4 -8.96 6.03 4.05
C VAL A 4 -8.31 6.49 2.74
N ALA A 5 -9.12 6.80 1.73
CA ALA A 5 -8.63 7.38 0.47
C ALA A 5 -8.15 8.84 0.60
N ARG A 6 -8.47 9.54 1.69
CA ARG A 6 -8.01 10.92 1.94
C ARG A 6 -6.84 11.00 2.94
N SER A 7 -6.59 9.91 3.67
CA SER A 7 -5.56 9.84 4.71
C SER A 7 -4.66 8.62 4.50
N HIS A 8 -4.22 8.39 3.26
CA HIS A 8 -3.23 7.36 2.97
C HIS A 8 -1.80 7.92 3.09
N PRO A 9 -0.80 7.10 3.45
CA PRO A 9 0.58 7.54 3.67
C PRO A 9 1.24 8.21 2.45
N PHE A 10 0.74 7.95 1.26
CA PHE A 10 1.29 8.47 0.00
C PHE A 10 0.63 9.76 -0.49
N ALA A 11 -0.30 10.35 0.25
CA ALA A 11 -1.11 11.49 -0.22
C ALA A 11 -0.31 12.76 -0.54
N ALA A 12 0.88 12.90 0.03
CA ALA A 12 1.78 14.01 -0.28
C ALA A 12 2.58 13.80 -1.58
N ASP A 13 2.79 12.54 -1.99
CA ASP A 13 3.65 12.17 -3.12
C ASP A 13 2.86 11.76 -4.37
N GLU A 14 1.61 11.32 -4.19
CA GLU A 14 0.76 10.83 -5.27
C GLU A 14 -0.69 11.26 -5.06
N GLU A 15 -1.17 12.07 -6.01
CA GLU A 15 -2.54 12.60 -6.03
C GLU A 15 -3.47 11.76 -6.92
N ASP A 16 -2.92 10.90 -7.78
CA ASP A 16 -3.71 10.01 -8.64
C ASP A 16 -4.18 8.77 -7.87
N PRO A 17 -5.47 8.67 -7.51
CA PRO A 17 -5.99 7.52 -6.79
C PRO A 17 -5.93 6.23 -7.61
N ALA A 18 -5.78 6.30 -8.94
CA ALA A 18 -5.66 5.10 -9.79
C ALA A 18 -4.32 4.35 -9.60
N LYS A 19 -3.32 5.01 -9.00
CA LYS A 19 -2.02 4.40 -8.66
C LYS A 19 -1.97 3.84 -7.25
N LEU A 20 -3.08 3.92 -6.51
CA LEU A 20 -3.16 3.51 -5.12
C LEU A 20 -4.16 2.39 -4.96
N HIS A 21 -3.69 1.26 -4.44
CA HIS A 21 -4.56 0.20 -3.95
C HIS A 21 -4.58 0.19 -2.44
N VAL A 22 -5.75 -0.05 -1.88
CA VAL A 22 -5.93 -0.31 -0.46
C VAL A 22 -6.52 -1.70 -0.30
N VAL A 23 -5.79 -2.58 0.38
CA VAL A 23 -6.26 -3.91 0.72
C VAL A 23 -6.75 -3.87 2.17
N PHE A 24 -8.01 -4.27 2.37
CA PHE A 24 -8.63 -4.34 3.68
C PHE A 24 -8.63 -5.78 4.18
N TYR A 25 -8.04 -6.01 5.35
CA TYR A 25 -8.01 -7.31 6.00
C TYR A 25 -9.10 -7.39 7.07
N ALA A 26 -9.67 -8.58 7.26
CA ALA A 26 -10.66 -8.82 8.30
C ALA A 26 -10.05 -8.61 9.71
N GLU A 27 -8.79 -8.96 9.86
CA GLU A 27 -7.99 -8.83 11.07
C GLU A 27 -6.68 -8.08 10.78
N ALA A 28 -6.01 -7.62 11.82
CA ALA A 28 -4.71 -6.97 11.65
C ALA A 28 -3.68 -8.00 11.18
N LEU A 29 -2.79 -7.59 10.27
CA LEU A 29 -1.68 -8.44 9.87
C LEU A 29 -0.71 -8.59 11.05
N SER A 30 -0.13 -9.78 11.21
CA SER A 30 0.92 -9.98 12.20
C SER A 30 2.17 -9.20 11.81
N THR A 31 2.96 -8.77 12.80
CA THR A 31 4.21 -8.03 12.57
C THR A 31 5.15 -8.82 11.66
N GLU A 32 5.24 -10.13 11.84
CA GLU A 32 6.11 -11.00 11.04
C GLU A 32 5.70 -11.03 9.56
N ALA A 33 4.40 -11.03 9.27
CA ALA A 33 3.89 -10.99 7.90
C ALA A 33 4.17 -9.63 7.25
N VAL A 34 4.03 -8.54 7.99
CA VAL A 34 4.35 -7.18 7.52
C VAL A 34 5.85 -7.07 7.23
N ASP A 35 6.69 -7.50 8.17
CA ASP A 35 8.15 -7.44 8.03
C ASP A 35 8.63 -8.27 6.84
N ALA A 36 8.05 -9.46 6.63
CA ALA A 36 8.39 -10.31 5.48
C ALA A 36 8.08 -9.64 4.13
N VAL A 37 6.99 -8.87 4.05
CA VAL A 37 6.65 -8.10 2.84
C VAL A 37 7.59 -6.92 2.66
N LEU A 38 7.84 -6.15 3.72
CA LEU A 38 8.69 -4.96 3.69
C LEU A 38 10.18 -5.28 3.51
N ALA A 39 10.62 -6.50 3.83
CA ALA A 39 11.99 -6.96 3.60
C ALA A 39 12.31 -7.25 2.12
N ARG A 40 11.29 -7.32 1.25
CA ARG A 40 11.49 -7.50 -0.20
C ARG A 40 11.88 -6.17 -0.85
N ASP A 41 12.70 -6.24 -1.89
CA ASP A 41 12.83 -5.08 -2.79
C ASP A 41 11.58 -4.98 -3.64
N LEU A 42 10.77 -3.96 -3.36
CA LEU A 42 9.50 -3.69 -4.04
C LEU A 42 9.65 -2.53 -5.04
N SER A 43 10.84 -1.95 -5.18
CA SER A 43 11.05 -0.77 -6.02
C SER A 43 10.65 -1.03 -7.48
N PRO A 44 9.93 -0.10 -8.14
CA PRO A 44 9.55 1.24 -7.68
C PRO A 44 8.26 1.30 -6.83
N ASP A 45 7.58 0.18 -6.65
CA ASP A 45 6.35 0.09 -5.86
C ASP A 45 6.64 0.30 -4.37
N ARG A 46 5.66 0.85 -3.66
CA ARG A 46 5.78 1.14 -2.22
C ARG A 46 4.62 0.52 -1.47
N VAL A 47 4.90 -0.14 -0.35
CA VAL A 47 3.89 -0.75 0.52
C VAL A 47 4.00 -0.16 1.91
N THR A 48 2.86 0.12 2.52
CA THR A 48 2.77 0.49 3.93
C THR A 48 1.55 -0.17 4.55
N VAL A 49 1.72 -0.78 5.71
CA VAL A 49 0.63 -1.41 6.47
C VAL A 49 0.30 -0.53 7.67
N SER A 50 -0.98 -0.23 7.86
CA SER A 50 -1.50 0.48 9.03
C SER A 50 -2.67 -0.30 9.58
N GLY A 51 -2.49 -1.00 10.70
CA GLY A 51 -3.56 -1.77 11.34
C GLY A 51 -4.10 -2.90 10.46
N ARG A 52 -5.28 -2.68 9.84
CA ARG A 52 -5.98 -3.67 9.00
C ARG A 52 -5.95 -3.31 7.53
N GLU A 53 -5.23 -2.25 7.17
CA GLU A 53 -5.13 -1.73 5.82
C GLU A 53 -3.70 -1.86 5.33
N ALA A 54 -3.52 -2.43 4.14
CA ALA A 54 -2.28 -2.28 3.39
C ALA A 54 -2.50 -1.29 2.25
N PHE A 55 -1.65 -0.27 2.21
CA PHE A 55 -1.60 0.72 1.14
C PHE A 55 -0.47 0.33 0.20
N ILE A 56 -0.80 0.18 -1.08
CA ILE A 56 0.16 -0.12 -2.13
C ILE A 56 0.11 1.02 -3.13
N HIS A 57 1.27 1.64 -3.35
CA HIS A 57 1.46 2.66 -4.36
C HIS A 57 2.25 2.07 -5.52
N TYR A 58 1.71 2.21 -6.73
CA TYR A 58 2.30 1.81 -8.00
C TYR A 58 2.65 3.06 -8.83
N PRO A 59 3.83 3.68 -8.66
CA PRO A 59 4.20 4.88 -9.39
C PRO A 59 4.15 4.71 -10.92
N GLU A 60 4.46 3.51 -11.40
CA GLU A 60 4.45 3.13 -12.81
C GLU A 60 3.14 2.46 -13.27
N GLY A 61 2.14 2.40 -12.38
CA GLY A 61 0.84 1.77 -12.62
C GLY A 61 0.81 0.27 -12.30
N ALA A 62 -0.32 -0.20 -11.77
CA ALA A 62 -0.47 -1.58 -11.29
C ALA A 62 -0.24 -2.66 -12.36
N GLY A 63 -0.46 -2.36 -13.65
CA GLY A 63 -0.19 -3.29 -14.75
C GLY A 63 1.30 -3.58 -15.01
N ARG A 64 2.20 -2.82 -14.39
CA ARG A 64 3.67 -2.97 -14.48
C ARG A 64 4.32 -3.41 -13.16
N SER A 65 3.50 -3.59 -12.13
CA SER A 65 3.90 -4.03 -10.79
C SER A 65 4.60 -5.40 -10.82
N ARG A 66 5.60 -5.56 -9.94
CA ARG A 66 6.27 -6.86 -9.68
C ARG A 66 5.91 -7.44 -8.30
N LEU A 67 4.98 -6.78 -7.60
CA LEU A 67 4.44 -7.19 -6.30
C LEU A 67 3.65 -8.50 -6.38
#